data_AF-A0A559TF61-F1
#
_entry.id   AF-A0A559TF61-F1
#
_cell.length_a   1.000
_cell.length_b   1.000
_cell.length_c   1.000
_cell.angle_alpha   90.00
_cell.angle_beta   90.00
_cell.angle_gamma   90.00
#
_symmetry.space_group_name_H-M   'P 1'
#
loop_
_entity.id
_entity.type
_entity.pdbx_description
1 polymer ?
#
loop_
_entity_poly.entity_id
_entity_poly.type
_entity_poly.pdbx_seq_one_letter_code
_entity_poly.pdbx_strand_id
1 'polypeptide(L)'
;MALRWIIDKVGWFLPFGRRRRNARIVDPADEEDSLLYVLQDPKEEARPRSLVSVLGMMPANLPEILDTAVEACRANGEFPVVVLSELRPDLIAASSAPLEFLPTRSYLPSLSPEIYGRYARRRWSLILAKWDISSEITLSSTIDEFLADQLSADASIRSPASNRGMQRAVSADTEDKLLDRIRGHGGAIDVTHAS
;
A
#
# COMPACT_ATOMS: atom_id res chain seq x y z
N MET A 1 -4.19 -3.98 39.13
CA MET A 1 -4.11 -2.89 38.13
C MET A 1 -2.65 -2.57 37.85
N ALA A 2 -2.11 -3.16 36.79
CA ALA A 2 -0.77 -2.86 36.29
C ALA A 2 -0.72 -3.25 34.81
N LEU A 3 -0.90 -2.30 33.90
CA LEU A 3 -0.42 -2.44 32.54
C LEU A 3 0.75 -1.46 32.38
N ARG A 4 1.93 -2.04 32.43
CA ARG A 4 3.23 -1.41 32.34
C ARG A 4 3.86 -2.05 31.09
N TRP A 5 4.28 -1.21 30.14
CA TRP A 5 5.16 -1.50 28.99
C TRP A 5 4.56 -2.24 27.81
N ILE A 6 4.29 -1.49 26.71
CA ILE A 6 4.90 -1.69 25.38
C ILE A 6 4.98 -0.30 24.70
N ILE A 7 5.97 0.51 25.06
CA ILE A 7 6.48 1.60 24.23
C ILE A 7 7.96 1.29 24.07
N ASP A 8 8.26 0.40 23.12
CA ASP A 8 9.64 0.02 22.83
C ASP A 8 9.78 -0.19 21.32
N LYS A 9 9.63 0.92 20.58
CA LYS A 9 10.19 1.14 19.23
C LYS A 9 10.19 2.65 18.92
N VAL A 10 10.98 3.42 19.68
CA VAL A 10 11.38 4.76 19.24
C VAL A 10 12.51 4.57 18.24
N GLY A 11 12.15 4.37 16.97
CA GLY A 11 13.06 4.20 15.84
C GLY A 11 13.31 5.53 15.13
N TRP A 12 14.53 6.05 15.27
CA TRP A 12 15.19 7.08 14.46
C TRP A 12 14.44 8.38 14.11
N PHE A 13 14.76 9.42 14.88
CA PHE A 13 14.66 10.81 14.43
C PHE A 13 15.70 11.06 13.32
N LEU A 14 15.25 11.19 12.07
CA LEU A 14 16.06 11.77 10.99
C LEU A 14 15.72 13.26 10.90
N PRO A 15 16.64 14.18 11.28
CA PRO A 15 16.42 15.59 11.04
C PRO A 15 16.60 15.88 9.55
N PHE A 16 15.50 16.10 8.83
CA PHE A 16 15.55 16.63 7.46
C PHE A 16 15.87 18.13 7.53
N GLY A 17 17.12 18.49 7.22
CA GLY A 17 17.63 19.86 7.35
C GLY A 17 16.97 20.84 6.37
N ARG A 18 16.55 22.01 6.88
CA ARG A 18 16.03 23.13 6.08
C ARG A 18 17.09 23.68 5.11
N ARG A 19 16.81 23.69 3.80
CA ARG A 19 17.69 24.26 2.76
C ARG A 19 17.23 25.66 2.34
N ARG A 20 18.14 26.65 2.36
CA ARG A 20 17.93 28.04 1.88
C ARG A 20 17.93 28.09 0.34
N ARG A 21 16.92 28.72 -0.29
CA ARG A 21 16.80 28.92 -1.75
C ARG A 21 17.68 30.06 -2.29
N ASN A 22 18.34 29.81 -3.41
CA ASN A 22 18.79 30.83 -4.38
C ASN A 22 18.15 30.51 -5.74
N ALA A 23 17.58 31.51 -6.41
CA ALA A 23 16.89 31.36 -7.68
C ALA A 23 17.85 30.94 -8.82
N ARG A 24 17.62 29.76 -9.41
CA ARG A 24 18.20 29.34 -10.71
C ARG A 24 17.19 28.51 -11.52
N ILE A 25 17.49 28.47 -12.82
CA ILE A 25 16.74 27.90 -13.94
C ILE A 25 16.23 26.49 -13.62
N VAL A 26 14.94 26.27 -13.86
CA VAL A 26 14.17 25.08 -13.46
C VAL A 26 14.51 23.87 -14.35
N ASP A 27 15.17 22.87 -13.76
CA ASP A 27 15.30 21.51 -14.27
C ASP A 27 14.01 20.72 -13.89
N PRO A 28 13.49 19.74 -14.66
CA PRO A 28 12.44 18.82 -14.18
C PRO A 28 12.81 18.07 -12.88
N ALA A 29 14.09 18.00 -12.51
CA ALA A 29 14.52 17.58 -11.17
C ALA A 29 14.22 18.61 -10.06
N ASP A 30 14.03 19.88 -10.39
CA ASP A 30 13.70 20.99 -9.47
C ASP A 30 12.17 21.17 -9.27
N GLU A 31 11.31 20.42 -9.97
CA GLU A 31 9.84 20.51 -9.77
C GLU A 31 9.41 20.01 -8.39
N GLU A 32 10.20 19.13 -7.75
CA GLU A 32 9.91 18.68 -6.38
C GLU A 32 10.01 19.82 -5.35
N ASP A 33 10.86 20.81 -5.58
CA ASP A 33 11.02 21.99 -4.71
C ASP A 33 9.86 22.99 -4.81
N SER A 34 8.91 22.77 -5.73
CA SER A 34 7.74 23.64 -5.97
C SER A 34 6.42 23.09 -5.40
N LEU A 35 6.41 21.91 -4.79
CA LEU A 35 5.17 21.23 -4.36
C LEU A 35 4.67 21.60 -2.96
N LEU A 36 5.34 22.54 -2.28
CA LEU A 36 5.03 22.91 -0.91
C LEU A 36 3.58 23.38 -0.75
N TYR A 37 2.83 22.68 0.10
CA TYR A 37 1.48 23.05 0.48
C TYR A 37 1.51 24.10 1.60
N VAL A 38 0.87 25.23 1.35
CA VAL A 38 0.77 26.34 2.30
C VAL A 38 -0.61 26.34 2.94
N LEU A 39 -0.66 26.24 4.26
CA LEU A 39 -1.87 26.35 5.07
C LEU A 39 -2.36 27.79 5.09
N GLN A 40 -3.68 27.95 5.14
CA GLN A 40 -4.30 29.28 5.17
C GLN A 40 -4.13 29.97 6.53
N ASP A 41 -4.13 29.21 7.64
CA ASP A 41 -3.89 29.76 8.97
C ASP A 41 -2.38 29.91 9.22
N PRO A 42 -1.87 31.14 9.38
CA PRO A 42 -0.45 31.38 9.65
C PRO A 42 0.04 30.72 10.95
N LYS A 43 -0.85 30.51 11.93
CA LYS A 43 -0.49 29.84 13.19
C LYS A 43 -0.25 28.36 13.00
N GLU A 44 -1.02 27.72 12.14
CA GLU A 44 -0.82 26.31 11.78
C GLU A 44 0.37 26.15 10.83
N GLU A 45 0.51 27.06 9.86
CA GLU A 45 1.65 27.10 8.92
C GLU A 45 3.01 27.19 9.62
N ALA A 46 3.07 27.91 10.75
CA ALA A 46 4.31 28.05 11.52
C ALA A 46 4.70 26.80 12.31
N ARG A 47 3.78 25.82 12.49
CA ARG A 47 4.06 24.61 13.26
C ARG A 47 4.91 23.62 12.46
N PRO A 48 5.86 22.92 13.11
CA PRO A 48 6.50 21.76 12.49
C PRO A 48 5.45 20.71 12.12
N ARG A 49 5.62 20.04 10.98
CA ARG A 49 4.66 19.06 10.49
C ARG A 49 5.11 17.65 10.82
N SER A 50 4.18 16.85 11.28
CA SER A 50 4.42 15.48 11.73
C SER A 50 3.56 14.53 10.94
N LEU A 51 4.21 13.57 10.32
CA LEU A 51 3.57 12.52 9.57
C LEU A 51 3.08 11.42 10.53
N VAL A 52 1.83 11.02 10.42
CA VAL A 52 1.27 9.84 11.07
C VAL A 52 0.96 8.82 9.99
N SER A 53 1.75 7.75 9.89
CA SER A 53 1.63 6.77 8.80
C SER A 53 1.03 5.46 9.27
N VAL A 54 0.01 4.98 8.55
CA VAL A 54 -0.56 3.63 8.70
C VAL A 54 -0.52 2.96 7.33
N LEU A 55 0.48 2.10 7.12
CA LEU A 55 0.71 1.41 5.86
C LEU A 55 0.54 -0.10 6.03
N GLY A 56 0.00 -0.75 5.00
CA GLY A 56 -0.23 -2.19 4.96
C GLY A 56 -1.48 -2.59 5.75
N MET A 57 -1.31 -3.51 6.70
CA MET A 57 -2.42 -4.00 7.53
C MET A 57 -2.92 -2.91 8.48
N MET A 58 -4.23 -2.65 8.43
CA MET A 58 -4.89 -1.66 9.29
C MET A 58 -5.19 -2.25 10.68
N PRO A 59 -4.84 -1.56 11.78
CA PRO A 59 -5.27 -1.93 13.13
C PRO A 59 -6.80 -1.98 13.27
N ALA A 60 -7.32 -2.86 14.13
CA ALA A 60 -8.76 -3.02 14.33
C ALA A 60 -9.44 -1.74 14.88
N ASN A 61 -8.79 -1.07 15.83
CA ASN A 61 -9.23 0.17 16.47
C ASN A 61 -8.58 1.42 15.85
N LEU A 62 -8.35 1.39 14.53
CA LEU A 62 -7.66 2.46 13.79
C LEU A 62 -8.19 3.88 14.07
N PRO A 63 -9.52 4.16 14.12
CA PRO A 63 -9.99 5.51 14.40
C PRO A 63 -9.47 6.07 15.73
N GLU A 64 -9.55 5.28 16.82
CA GLU A 64 -9.11 5.70 18.15
C GLU A 64 -7.59 5.90 18.21
N ILE A 65 -6.82 5.05 17.54
CA ILE A 65 -5.36 5.19 17.45
C ILE A 65 -4.99 6.48 16.70
N LEU A 66 -5.66 6.76 15.57
CA LEU A 66 -5.40 7.97 14.79
C LEU A 66 -5.75 9.22 15.58
N ASP A 67 -6.92 9.27 16.22
CA ASP A 67 -7.33 10.40 17.04
C ASP A 67 -6.31 10.65 18.16
N THR A 68 -5.87 9.59 18.83
CA THR A 68 -4.85 9.69 19.88
C THR A 68 -3.51 10.22 19.34
N ALA A 69 -3.05 9.72 18.19
CA ALA A 69 -1.79 10.17 17.59
C ALA A 69 -1.87 11.64 17.11
N VAL A 70 -3.01 12.04 16.53
CA VAL A 70 -3.28 13.40 16.10
C VAL A 70 -3.29 14.36 17.29
N GLU A 71 -3.98 13.99 18.38
CA GLU A 71 -4.00 14.81 19.60
C GLU A 71 -2.62 14.90 20.25
N ALA A 72 -1.82 13.83 20.21
CA ALA A 72 -0.44 13.87 20.70
C ALA A 72 0.44 14.86 19.90
N CYS A 73 0.32 14.88 18.56
CA CYS A 73 1.02 15.86 17.71
C CYS A 73 0.63 17.29 18.11
N ARG A 74 -0.68 17.54 18.24
CA ARG A 74 -1.20 18.87 18.61
C ARG A 74 -0.73 19.31 20.00
N ALA A 75 -0.73 18.40 20.97
CA ALA A 75 -0.23 18.66 22.32
C ALA A 75 1.27 19.02 22.33
N ASN A 76 2.05 18.48 21.38
CA ASN A 76 3.46 18.82 21.17
C ASN A 76 3.67 20.09 20.32
N GLY A 77 2.60 20.77 19.90
CA GLY A 77 2.68 21.96 19.06
C GLY A 77 3.00 21.67 17.59
N GLU A 78 2.82 20.43 17.15
CA GLU A 78 3.04 19.98 15.77
C GLU A 78 1.71 20.02 14.98
N PHE A 79 1.81 20.11 13.65
CA PHE A 79 0.69 19.98 12.71
C PHE A 79 0.67 18.55 12.13
N PRO A 80 -0.34 17.72 12.45
CA PRO A 80 -0.39 16.34 12.00
C PRO A 80 -0.84 16.23 10.53
N VAL A 81 -0.19 15.35 9.79
CA VAL A 81 -0.57 14.91 8.43
C VAL A 81 -0.65 13.39 8.44
N VAL A 82 -1.79 12.81 8.05
CA VAL A 82 -2.00 11.36 8.13
C VAL A 82 -1.84 10.74 6.75
N VAL A 83 -1.07 9.65 6.64
CA VAL A 83 -1.00 8.83 5.41
C VAL A 83 -1.55 7.45 5.68
N LEU A 84 -2.50 7.02 4.84
CA LEU A 84 -3.11 5.69 4.89
C LEU A 84 -2.86 4.92 3.60
N SER A 85 -2.70 3.60 3.68
CA SER A 85 -2.66 2.75 2.49
C SER A 85 -4.01 2.17 2.06
N GLU A 86 -5.06 2.37 2.87
CA GLU A 86 -6.43 1.91 2.61
C GLU A 86 -7.40 3.11 2.67
N LEU A 87 -8.33 3.18 1.71
CA LEU A 87 -9.38 4.21 1.69
C LEU A 87 -10.59 3.74 2.49
N ARG A 88 -10.72 4.26 3.71
CA ARG A 88 -11.83 3.98 4.62
C ARG A 88 -12.77 5.19 4.73
N PRO A 89 -14.02 5.11 4.24
CA PRO A 89 -14.96 6.24 4.26
C PRO A 89 -15.23 6.81 5.65
N ASP A 90 -15.26 5.95 6.67
CA ASP A 90 -15.45 6.34 8.06
C ASP A 90 -14.31 7.25 8.56
N LEU A 91 -13.08 6.97 8.16
CA LEU A 91 -11.93 7.82 8.50
C LEU A 91 -11.91 9.12 7.71
N ILE A 92 -12.28 9.09 6.43
CA ILE A 92 -12.34 10.29 5.58
C ILE A 92 -13.35 11.29 6.13
N ALA A 93 -14.51 10.81 6.60
CA ALA A 93 -15.55 11.66 7.13
C ALA A 93 -15.25 12.20 8.54
N ALA A 94 -14.51 11.44 9.36
CA ALA A 94 -14.26 11.78 10.76
C ALA A 94 -12.92 12.48 11.01
N SER A 95 -11.95 12.38 10.09
CA SER A 95 -10.60 12.87 10.35
C SER A 95 -10.56 14.39 10.48
N SER A 96 -9.92 14.85 11.56
CA SER A 96 -9.66 16.26 11.83
C SER A 96 -8.31 16.73 11.29
N ALA A 97 -7.54 15.84 10.65
CA ALA A 97 -6.23 16.13 10.09
C ALA A 97 -6.23 15.86 8.57
N PRO A 98 -5.37 16.52 7.78
CA PRO A 98 -5.24 16.21 6.36
C PRO A 98 -4.88 14.74 6.15
N LEU A 99 -5.61 14.10 5.24
CA LEU A 99 -5.38 12.73 4.84
C LEU A 99 -4.71 12.68 3.47
N GLU A 100 -3.65 11.89 3.40
CA GLU A 100 -2.96 11.49 2.19
C GLU A 100 -3.11 9.97 2.02
N PHE A 101 -3.06 9.54 0.77
CA PHE A 101 -3.29 8.14 0.43
C PHE A 101 -2.08 7.56 -0.28
N LEU A 102 -1.61 6.38 0.10
CA LEU A 102 -0.57 5.62 -0.61
C LEU A 102 -1.10 4.22 -0.95
N PRO A 103 -1.70 4.02 -2.13
CA PRO A 103 -2.44 2.79 -2.42
C PRO A 103 -1.55 1.54 -2.30
N THR A 104 -2.11 0.48 -1.72
CA THR A 104 -1.60 -0.87 -1.90
C THR A 104 -1.68 -1.28 -3.38
N ARG A 105 -0.89 -2.28 -3.77
CA ARG A 105 -0.83 -2.73 -5.15
C ARG A 105 -2.16 -3.31 -5.64
N SER A 106 -3.00 -3.84 -4.75
CA SER A 106 -4.33 -4.36 -5.09
C SER A 106 -5.27 -3.29 -5.67
N TYR A 107 -5.08 -2.01 -5.30
CA TYR A 107 -5.79 -0.88 -5.92
C TYR A 107 -5.30 -0.55 -7.33
N LEU A 108 -4.11 -1.01 -7.71
CA LEU A 108 -3.44 -0.70 -8.98
C LEU A 108 -3.01 -2.00 -9.71
N PRO A 109 -3.95 -2.91 -10.02
CA PRO A 109 -3.64 -4.26 -10.50
C PRO A 109 -2.96 -4.29 -11.87
N SER A 110 -3.06 -3.19 -12.64
CA SER A 110 -2.41 -3.06 -13.95
C SER A 110 -0.91 -2.78 -13.87
N LEU A 111 -0.38 -2.40 -12.70
CA LEU A 111 1.04 -2.11 -12.53
C LEU A 111 1.83 -3.38 -12.20
N SER A 112 2.94 -3.61 -12.92
CA SER A 112 3.94 -4.60 -12.54
C SER A 112 4.55 -4.24 -11.17
N PRO A 113 5.14 -5.20 -10.43
CA PRO A 113 5.77 -4.90 -9.15
C PRO A 113 6.80 -3.79 -9.26
N GLU A 114 7.65 -3.82 -10.29
CA GLU A 114 8.72 -2.84 -10.48
C GLU A 114 8.16 -1.44 -10.73
N ILE A 115 7.09 -1.34 -11.52
CA ILE A 115 6.42 -0.07 -11.80
C ILE A 115 5.73 0.45 -10.54
N TYR A 116 5.00 -0.41 -9.82
CA TYR A 116 4.37 -0.07 -8.56
C TYR A 116 5.39 0.43 -7.53
N GLY A 117 6.52 -0.26 -7.38
CA GLY A 117 7.58 0.13 -6.44
C GLY A 117 8.19 1.50 -6.78
N ARG A 118 8.32 1.87 -8.06
CA ARG A 118 8.74 3.23 -8.45
C ARG A 118 7.65 4.26 -8.16
N TYR A 119 6.40 3.94 -8.50
CA TYR A 119 5.25 4.79 -8.23
C TYR A 119 5.12 5.10 -6.73
N ALA A 120 5.15 4.08 -5.87
CA ALA A 120 4.92 4.23 -4.44
C ALA A 120 6.05 5.04 -3.77
N ARG A 121 7.32 4.80 -4.15
CA ARG A 121 8.46 5.62 -3.69
C ARG A 121 8.34 7.08 -4.13
N ARG A 122 7.97 7.31 -5.39
CA ARG A 122 7.78 8.67 -5.90
C ARG A 122 6.65 9.36 -5.16
N ARG A 123 5.51 8.69 -5.00
CA ARG A 123 4.35 9.24 -4.28
C ARG A 123 4.66 9.55 -2.82
N TRP A 124 5.39 8.67 -2.13
CA TRP A 124 5.87 8.93 -0.77
C TRP A 124 6.75 10.16 -0.71
N SER A 125 7.73 10.28 -1.61
CA SER A 125 8.63 11.44 -1.69
C SER A 125 7.85 12.74 -1.93
N LEU A 126 6.85 12.71 -2.83
CA LEU A 126 5.98 13.85 -3.10
C LEU A 126 5.14 14.25 -1.88
N ILE A 127 4.63 13.29 -1.10
CA ILE A 127 3.89 13.58 0.14
C ILE A 127 4.82 14.26 1.15
N LEU A 128 6.02 13.71 1.37
CA LEU A 128 6.99 14.31 2.30
C LEU A 128 7.38 15.73 1.89
N ALA A 129 7.64 15.95 0.59
CA ALA A 129 8.00 17.26 0.06
C ALA A 129 6.84 18.26 0.11
N LYS A 130 5.63 17.82 -0.29
CA LYS A 130 4.40 18.64 -0.25
C LYS A 130 4.17 19.21 1.15
N TRP A 131 4.37 18.38 2.17
CA TRP A 131 4.07 18.76 3.54
C TRP A 131 5.30 19.15 4.36
N ASP A 132 6.51 19.33 3.78
CA ASP A 132 7.73 19.69 4.53
C ASP A 132 7.85 18.95 5.89
N ILE A 133 7.71 17.62 5.85
CA ILE A 133 7.58 16.79 7.05
C ILE A 133 8.87 16.83 7.88
N SER A 134 8.72 17.06 9.18
CA SER A 134 9.83 17.21 10.13
C SER A 134 10.01 16.01 11.07
N SER A 135 8.94 15.25 11.32
CA SER A 135 8.94 14.04 12.15
C SER A 135 7.92 13.02 11.66
N GLU A 136 8.08 11.75 12.03
CA GLU A 136 7.19 10.66 11.64
C GLU A 136 6.80 9.79 12.85
N ILE A 137 5.52 9.43 12.92
CA ILE A 137 4.94 8.44 13.82
C ILE A 137 4.43 7.28 12.97
N THR A 138 5.15 6.16 13.00
CA THR A 138 4.78 4.93 12.27
C THR A 138 3.90 4.04 13.15
N LEU A 139 2.64 3.83 12.75
CA LEU A 139 1.65 3.08 13.55
C LEU A 139 1.48 1.61 13.12
N SER A 140 1.89 1.25 11.90
CA SER A 140 1.81 -0.14 11.39
C SER A 140 3.16 -0.57 10.80
N SER A 141 3.37 -0.34 9.51
CA SER A 141 4.63 -0.63 8.82
C SER A 141 5.33 0.65 8.38
N THR A 142 6.65 0.63 8.38
CA THR A 142 7.46 1.67 7.71
C THR A 142 7.27 1.62 6.20
N ILE A 143 7.67 2.68 5.48
CA ILE A 143 7.61 2.69 4.00
C ILE A 143 8.40 1.53 3.37
N ASP A 144 9.56 1.18 3.94
CA ASP A 144 10.40 0.10 3.42
C ASP A 144 9.79 -1.29 3.65
N GLU A 145 9.25 -1.53 4.85
CA GLU A 145 8.51 -2.77 5.15
C GLU A 145 7.26 -2.91 4.29
N PHE A 146 6.51 -1.81 4.12
CA PHE A 146 5.35 -1.76 3.25
C PHE A 146 5.73 -2.11 1.80
N LEU A 147 6.76 -1.47 1.24
CA LEU A 147 7.21 -1.77 -0.12
C LEU A 147 7.71 -3.20 -0.26
N ALA A 148 8.41 -3.74 0.73
CA ALA A 148 8.87 -5.12 0.71
C ALA A 148 7.68 -6.10 0.62
N ASP A 149 6.63 -5.90 1.42
CA ASP A 149 5.42 -6.71 1.38
C ASP A 149 4.72 -6.64 0.02
N GLN A 150 4.49 -5.43 -0.49
CA GLN A 150 3.77 -5.21 -1.75
C GLN A 150 4.50 -5.76 -2.99
N LEU A 151 5.84 -5.85 -2.93
CA LEU A 151 6.66 -6.38 -4.02
C LEU A 151 6.90 -7.89 -3.91
N SER A 152 6.83 -8.46 -2.70
CA SER A 152 7.06 -9.89 -2.45
C SER A 152 5.86 -10.77 -2.80
N ALA A 153 4.65 -10.20 -2.86
CA ALA A 153 3.41 -10.91 -3.13
C ALA A 153 3.40 -11.72 -4.46
N ASP A 154 4.25 -11.38 -5.43
CA ASP A 154 4.36 -12.12 -6.70
C ASP A 154 5.42 -13.24 -6.70
N ALA A 155 6.36 -13.25 -5.74
CA ALA A 155 7.40 -14.28 -5.67
C ALA A 155 6.83 -15.66 -5.27
N SER A 156 5.72 -15.68 -4.53
CA SER A 156 5.01 -16.90 -4.13
C SER A 156 4.18 -17.52 -5.27
N ILE A 157 3.76 -16.73 -6.27
CA ILE A 157 2.99 -17.20 -7.44
C ILE A 157 3.94 -17.68 -8.56
N ARG A 158 5.17 -17.15 -8.62
CA ARG A 158 6.17 -17.49 -9.67
C ARG A 158 7.21 -18.52 -9.25
N SER A 159 7.01 -19.27 -8.17
CA SER A 159 7.86 -20.41 -7.84
C SER A 159 7.26 -21.69 -8.45
N PRO A 160 7.69 -22.15 -9.65
CA PRO A 160 7.52 -23.55 -9.98
C PRO A 160 8.50 -24.29 -9.08
N ALA A 161 8.02 -24.77 -7.93
CA ALA A 161 8.70 -25.82 -7.23
C ALA A 161 8.99 -26.92 -8.27
N SER A 162 10.29 -27.11 -8.51
CA SER A 162 10.86 -28.12 -9.38
C SER A 162 10.33 -29.49 -8.98
N ASN A 163 9.22 -29.93 -9.58
CA ASN A 163 8.81 -31.33 -9.59
C ASN A 163 9.65 -32.08 -10.63
N ARG A 164 10.96 -32.12 -10.39
CA ARG A 164 11.90 -33.00 -11.07
C ARG A 164 12.10 -34.21 -10.17
N GLY A 165 11.16 -35.16 -10.21
CA GLY A 165 11.30 -36.37 -9.41
C GLY A 165 10.04 -37.21 -9.21
N MET A 166 9.31 -37.54 -10.28
CA MET A 166 8.45 -38.73 -10.25
C MET A 166 8.20 -39.27 -11.66
N GLN A 167 9.20 -40.00 -12.18
CA GLN A 167 8.94 -41.02 -13.19
C GLN A 167 8.10 -42.11 -12.50
N ARG A 168 6.81 -42.20 -12.85
CA ARG A 168 6.05 -43.44 -12.77
C ARG A 168 5.39 -43.68 -14.12
N ALA A 169 5.64 -44.88 -14.62
CA ALA A 169 5.28 -45.38 -15.93
C ALA A 169 3.83 -45.08 -16.29
N VAL A 170 3.63 -44.54 -17.50
CA VAL A 170 2.35 -44.52 -18.20
C VAL A 170 2.09 -45.96 -18.64
N SER A 171 1.10 -46.62 -18.04
CA SER A 171 0.59 -47.91 -18.53
C SER A 171 -0.42 -47.64 -19.63
N ALA A 172 -0.18 -48.22 -20.82
CA ALA A 172 -0.91 -48.03 -22.07
C ALA A 172 -2.31 -48.66 -22.11
N ASP A 173 -3.05 -48.66 -21.00
CA ASP A 173 -4.32 -49.40 -20.86
C ASP A 173 -5.57 -48.52 -20.65
N THR A 174 -5.42 -47.19 -20.75
CA THR A 174 -6.53 -46.26 -20.43
C THR A 174 -7.07 -45.50 -21.63
N GLU A 175 -6.37 -45.46 -22.77
CA GLU A 175 -6.84 -44.77 -23.97
C GLU A 175 -7.85 -45.59 -24.79
N ASP A 176 -7.75 -46.93 -24.77
CA ASP A 176 -8.66 -47.81 -25.53
C ASP A 176 -10.09 -47.86 -24.94
N LYS A 177 -10.27 -47.58 -23.65
CA LYS A 177 -11.60 -47.60 -23.01
C LYS A 177 -12.44 -46.34 -23.25
N LEU A 178 -11.82 -45.22 -23.64
CA LEU A 178 -12.54 -43.96 -23.90
C LEU A 178 -13.09 -43.88 -25.32
N LEU A 179 -12.45 -44.54 -26.30
CA LEU A 179 -12.92 -44.55 -27.69
C LEU A 179 -14.07 -45.54 -27.93
N ASP A 180 -14.18 -46.59 -27.12
CA ASP A 180 -15.26 -47.58 -27.24
C ASP A 180 -16.61 -47.05 -26.72
N ARG A 181 -16.57 -46.11 -25.76
CA ARG A 181 -17.78 -45.52 -25.16
C ARG A 181 -18.48 -44.50 -26.07
N ILE A 182 -17.76 -43.93 -27.04
CA ILE A 182 -18.29 -42.92 -27.97
C ILE A 182 -18.95 -43.57 -29.20
N ARG A 183 -18.60 -44.81 -29.56
CA ARG A 183 -19.26 -45.54 -30.68
C ARG A 183 -20.58 -46.24 -30.32
N GLY A 184 -20.91 -46.36 -29.02
CA GLY A 184 -22.08 -47.12 -28.57
C GLY A 184 -23.42 -46.38 -28.51
N HIS A 185 -23.46 -45.05 -28.72
CA HIS A 185 -24.69 -44.24 -28.57
C HIS A 185 -25.03 -43.41 -29.81
N GLY A 186 -24.88 -44.00 -31.00
CA GLY A 186 -25.54 -43.53 -32.22
C GLY A 186 -26.95 -44.13 -32.32
N GLY A 187 -27.96 -43.44 -31.80
CA GLY A 187 -29.37 -43.84 -31.88
C GLY A 187 -30.26 -42.63 -32.15
N ALA A 188 -30.86 -42.62 -33.35
CA ALA A 188 -31.70 -41.60 -33.96
C ALA A 188 -32.68 -40.88 -33.01
N ILE A 189 -32.74 -39.54 -33.15
CA ILE A 189 -33.91 -38.76 -32.71
C ILE A 189 -34.54 -38.17 -33.96
N ASP A 190 -35.75 -38.65 -34.23
CA ASP A 190 -36.62 -38.30 -35.34
C ASP A 190 -37.13 -36.85 -35.21
N VAL A 191 -37.12 -36.10 -36.31
CA VAL A 191 -37.57 -34.70 -36.37
C VAL A 191 -38.91 -34.69 -37.07
N THR A 192 -40.00 -34.84 -36.32
CA THR A 192 -41.34 -34.45 -36.76
C THR A 192 -42.19 -34.01 -35.57
N HIS A 193 -42.48 -32.71 -35.49
CA HIS A 193 -43.85 -32.18 -35.54
C HIS A 193 -43.82 -30.66 -35.32
N ALA A 194 -44.19 -29.93 -36.38
CA ALA A 194 -44.70 -28.57 -36.31
C ALA A 194 -46.23 -28.64 -36.45
N SER A 195 -46.95 -28.06 -35.50
CA SER A 195 -48.21 -27.31 -35.66
C SER A 195 -48.56 -26.68 -34.32
#